data_AF-A0A2H5WYK8-F1
#
_entry.id   AF-A0A2H5WYK8-F1
#
_cell.length_a   1.000
_cell.length_b   1.000
_cell.length_c   1.000
_cell.angle_alpha   90.00
_cell.angle_beta   90.00
_cell.angle_gamma   90.00
#
_symmetry.space_group_name_H-M   'P 1'
#
loop_
_entity.id
_entity.type
_entity.pdbx_description
1 polymer ?
#
loop_
_entity_poly.entity_id
_entity_poly.type
_entity_poly.pdbx_seq_one_letter_code
_entity_poly.pdbx_strand_id
1 'polypeptide(L)' 'MLLPFKKILAPTDFSEPSYTALDAAIELADHFDAELHLLHVVPPLHVVPAAGPYTQPGCDW' A
#
# COMPACT_ATOMS: atom_id res chain seq x y z
N MET A 1 -3.59 -7.84 -31.79
CA MET A 1 -3.22 -8.97 -30.90
C MET A 1 -3.00 -8.39 -29.52
N LEU A 2 -3.77 -8.84 -28.54
CA LEU A 2 -3.60 -8.46 -27.14
C LEU A 2 -2.50 -9.35 -26.55
N LEU A 3 -1.52 -8.77 -25.84
CA LEU A 3 -0.48 -9.54 -25.16
C LEU A 3 -1.15 -10.39 -24.07
N PRO A 4 -0.94 -11.72 -24.00
CA PRO A 4 -1.54 -12.53 -22.95
C PRO A 4 -0.78 -12.30 -21.65
N PHE A 5 -1.30 -11.44 -20.77
CA PHE A 5 -0.76 -11.30 -19.42
C PHE A 5 -0.83 -12.65 -18.70
N LYS A 6 0.27 -13.07 -18.07
CA LYS A 6 0.33 -14.34 -17.32
C LYS A 6 0.34 -14.16 -15.81
N LYS A 7 0.80 -12.99 -15.35
CA LYS A 7 0.86 -12.62 -13.94
C LYS A 7 0.53 -11.14 -13.81
N ILE A 8 -0.33 -10.79 -12.87
CA ILE A 8 -0.76 -9.43 -12.56
C ILE A 8 -0.42 -9.17 -11.08
N LEU A 9 0.21 -8.04 -10.78
CA LEU A 9 0.47 -7.60 -9.41
C LEU A 9 -0.48 -6.45 -9.07
N ALA A 10 -1.35 -6.65 -8.08
CA ALA A 10 -2.29 -5.65 -7.58
C ALA A 10 -1.82 -5.15 -6.19
N PRO A 11 -1.28 -3.93 -6.09
CA PRO A 11 -0.97 -3.34 -4.79
C PRO A 11 -2.24 -2.81 -4.10
N THR A 12 -2.32 -2.92 -2.77
CA THR A 12 -3.35 -2.29 -1.96
C THR A 12 -2.76 -1.62 -0.72
N ASP A 13 -3.24 -0.42 -0.43
CA ASP A 13 -3.05 0.32 0.82
C ASP A 13 -4.34 0.35 1.66
N PHE A 14 -5.33 -0.48 1.29
CA PHE A 14 -6.68 -0.56 1.89
C PHE A 14 -7.52 0.72 1.74
N SER A 15 -7.17 1.61 0.82
CA SER A 15 -8.02 2.75 0.46
C SER A 15 -9.12 2.34 -0.53
N GLU A 16 -10.22 3.10 -0.55
CA GLU A 16 -11.31 2.92 -1.53
C GLU A 16 -10.83 2.89 -3.00
N PRO A 17 -9.96 3.83 -3.46
CA PRO A 17 -9.40 3.73 -4.81
C PRO A 17 -8.60 2.45 -5.07
N SER A 18 -7.91 1.92 -4.06
CA SER A 18 -7.17 0.66 -4.20
C SER A 18 -8.09 -0.54 -4.43
N TYR A 19 -9.31 -0.51 -3.87
CA TYR A 19 -10.32 -1.53 -4.12
C TYR A 19 -10.91 -1.42 -5.53
N THR A 20 -11.17 -0.20 -6.02
CA THR A 20 -11.58 -0.01 -7.42
C THR A 20 -10.51 -0.51 -8.41
N ALA A 21 -9.23 -0.29 -8.12
CA ALA A 21 -8.13 -0.82 -8.93
C ALA A 21 -8.03 -2.35 -8.84
N LEU A 22 -8.32 -2.93 -7.66
CA LEU A 22 -8.36 -4.38 -7.45
C LEU A 22 -9.46 -5.04 -8.29
N ASP A 23 -10.66 -4.45 -8.35
CA ASP A 23 -11.75 -4.95 -9.19
C ASP A 23 -11.33 -5.04 -10.67
N ALA A 24 -10.70 -3.99 -11.19
CA ALA A 24 -10.16 -3.99 -12.55
C ALA A 24 -9.06 -5.04 -12.76
N ALA A 25 -8.20 -5.27 -11.76
CA ALA A 25 -7.15 -6.28 -11.82
C ALA A 25 -7.74 -7.71 -11.83
N ILE A 26 -8.84 -7.95 -11.11
CA ILE A 26 -9.58 -9.22 -11.13
C ILE A 26 -10.17 -9.46 -12.52
N GLU A 27 -10.86 -8.46 -13.09
CA GLU A 27 -11.44 -8.58 -14.44
C GLU A 27 -10.36 -8.89 -15.50
N LEU A 28 -9.19 -8.26 -15.40
CA LEU A 28 -8.06 -8.55 -16.28
C LEU A 28 -7.53 -9.98 -16.05
N ALA A 29 -7.36 -10.40 -14.79
CA ALA A 29 -6.86 -11.73 -14.48
C ALA A 29 -7.79 -12.83 -15.06
N ASP A 30 -9.10 -12.66 -14.89
CA ASP A 30 -10.11 -13.56 -15.43
C ASP A 30 -10.10 -13.58 -16.97
N HIS A 31 -9.98 -12.41 -17.61
CA HIS A 31 -9.97 -12.33 -19.08
C HIS A 31 -8.77 -13.05 -19.71
N PHE A 32 -7.61 -13.04 -19.04
CA PHE A 32 -6.36 -13.58 -19.58
C PHE A 32 -5.96 -14.94 -19.01
N ASP A 33 -6.75 -15.51 -18.08
CA ASP A 33 -6.38 -16.69 -17.29
C ASP A 33 -5.00 -16.46 -16.63
N ALA A 34 -4.86 -15.30 -15.98
CA ALA A 34 -3.61 -14.84 -15.37
C ALA A 34 -3.63 -15.03 -13.85
N GLU A 35 -2.46 -15.32 -13.28
CA GLU A 35 -2.30 -15.34 -11.82
C GLU A 35 -2.35 -13.91 -11.25
N LEU A 36 -3.19 -13.68 -10.25
CA LEU A 36 -3.28 -12.40 -9.55
C LEU A 36 -2.53 -12.46 -8.21
N HIS A 37 -1.50 -11.64 -8.07
CA HIS A 37 -0.78 -11.44 -6.81
C HIS A 37 -1.26 -10.17 -6.13
N LEU A 38 -1.89 -10.29 -4.97
CA LEU A 38 -2.22 -9.15 -4.12
C LEU A 38 -1.03 -8.78 -3.23
N LEU A 39 -0.64 -7.52 -3.21
CA LEU A 39 0.49 -7.00 -2.43
C LEU A 39 0.06 -5.88 -1.50
N HIS A 40 0.38 -6.00 -0.22
CA HIS A 40 0.33 -4.89 0.73
C HIS A 40 1.74 -4.59 1.23
N VAL A 41 2.11 -3.31 1.28
CA VAL A 41 3.42 -2.85 1.78
C VAL A 41 3.22 -2.18 3.13
N VAL A 42 3.89 -2.73 4.16
CA VAL A 42 3.93 -2.11 5.49
C VAL A 42 4.97 -0.98 5.48
N PRO A 43 4.59 0.27 5.78
CA PRO A 43 5.55 1.37 5.83
C PRO A 43 6.57 1.16 6.97
N PRO A 44 7.79 1.71 6.85
CA PRO A 44 8.77 1.63 7.93
C PRO A 44 8.23 2.28 9.21
N LEU A 45 8.59 1.72 10.37
CA LEU A 45 8.25 2.32 11.66
C LEU A 45 9.05 3.61 11.83
N HIS A 46 8.35 4.73 11.99
CA HIS A 46 8.97 5.98 12.42
C HIS A 46 9.21 5.88 13.93
N VAL A 47 10.43 5.56 14.33
CA VAL A 47 10.83 5.60 15.74
C VAL A 47 10.90 7.07 16.14
N VAL A 48 9.84 7.57 16.77
CA VAL A 48 9.92 8.82 17.51
C VAL A 48 10.83 8.55 18.70
N PRO A 49 11.97 9.26 18.85
CA PRO A 49 12.76 9.15 20.07
C PRO A 49 11.83 9.40 21.24
N ALA A 50 11.81 8.51 22.24
CA ALA A 50 11.12 8.80 23.49
C ALA A 50 11.57 10.21 23.90
N ALA A 51 10.62 11.13 24.04
CA ALA A 51 10.93 12.46 24.52
C ALA A 51 11.77 12.25 25.77
N GLY A 52 13.07 12.53 25.67
CA GLY A 52 13.95 12.46 26.82
C GLY A 52 13.37 13.38 27.88
N PRO A 53 13.72 13.20 29.16
CA PRO A 53 13.18 14.00 30.26
C PRO A 53 13.64 15.48 30.24
N TYR A 54 13.89 16.06 29.06
CA TYR A 54 14.12 17.48 28.87
C TYR A 54 12.83 18.25 29.15
N THR A 55 12.61 18.49 30.45
CA THR A 55 12.09 19.74 30.98
C THR A 55 12.47 20.91 30.08
N GLN A 56 11.51 21.75 29.71
CA GLN A 56 11.82 23.14 29.42
C GLN A 56 11.60 23.95 30.70
N PRO A 57 12.64 24.22 31.51
CA PRO A 57 12.56 25.30 32.47
C PRO A 57 12.76 26.61 31.70
N GLY A 58 11.71 27.43 31.61
CA GLY A 58 11.82 28.85 31.25
C GLY A 58 11.59 29.20 29.78
N CYS A 59 10.44 28.83 29.22
CA CYS A 59 9.92 29.54 28.05
C CYS A 59 8.56 30.16 28.41
N ASP A 60 8.65 31.27 29.12
CA ASP A 60 7.74 32.41 29.06
C ASP A 60 7.94 33.12 27.70
N TRP A 61 7.23 32.65 26.68
CA TRP A 61 6.86 33.40 25.48
C TRP A 61 5.34 33.40 25.34
#